data_AF-A0A2U8TS52-F1
#
_entry.id   AF-A0A2U8TS52-F1
#
_cell.length_a   1.000
_cell.length_b   1.000
_cell.length_c   1.000
_cell.angle_alpha   90.00
_cell.angle_beta   90.00
_cell.angle_gamma   90.00
#
_symmetry.space_group_name_H-M   'P 1'
#
loop_
_entity.id
_entity.type
_entity.pdbx_description
1 polymer ?
#
loop_
_entity_poly.entity_id
_entity_poly.type
_entity_poly.pdbx_seq_one_letter_code
_entity_poly.pdbx_strand_id
1 'polypeptide(L)'
;MAIINDSTSRPVVEMTSSIRDACDDYKHYIEFILEPAKEELEAKVRNNEVLLHQAFGVNLIVAHSVDYLQAIRSAAGIKESRTDLVKSFDEKFAVSGAYLSNRKMELIDAINNALKHIRVDPRRYKSLGERYGQISFQSLVEDEGCVLCHLENYRFDYCRVVLLPALRALANWEFDSAESVLEFAKGEVIIWHGGYSDTYDPFDPSTAIDRMIEICSSPCQNCEEDADACRCSQYVFAGDEGQFEPLYSASEGEFEELMNHISPSYNRA
;
A
#
# COMPACT_ATOMS: atom_id res chain seq x y z
N MET A 1 10.70 7.20 4.11
CA MET A 1 11.88 6.32 4.21
C MET A 1 11.65 5.39 5.39
N ALA A 2 11.45 4.10 5.13
CA ALA A 2 11.25 3.12 6.19
C ALA A 2 12.58 2.41 6.47
N ILE A 3 13.02 2.45 7.73
CA ILE A 3 14.29 1.89 8.18
C ILE A 3 14.01 0.52 8.78
N ILE A 4 14.67 -0.51 8.27
CA ILE A 4 14.62 -1.86 8.86
C ILE A 4 15.65 -1.90 10.00
N ASN A 5 15.19 -2.03 11.24
CA ASN A 5 16.06 -2.20 12.40
C ASN A 5 16.04 -3.65 12.87
N ASP A 6 17.24 -4.20 13.02
CA ASP A 6 17.52 -5.56 13.47
C ASP A 6 17.14 -5.69 14.97
N SER A 7 16.17 -6.55 15.30
CA SER A 7 15.86 -6.86 16.71
C SER A 7 15.66 -8.36 16.97
N THR A 8 16.69 -8.88 17.63
CA THR A 8 16.84 -10.06 18.50
C THR A 8 15.77 -11.16 18.59
N SER A 9 16.29 -12.39 18.49
CA SER A 9 15.81 -13.68 19.06
C SER A 9 14.90 -14.58 18.21
N ARG A 10 15.22 -14.73 16.92
CA ARG A 10 14.73 -15.85 16.09
C ARG A 10 15.91 -16.62 15.51
N PRO A 11 15.75 -17.91 15.14
CA PRO A 11 16.84 -18.66 14.52
C PRO A 11 17.33 -17.89 13.30
N VAL A 12 18.61 -17.53 13.32
CA VAL A 12 19.27 -16.84 12.21
C VAL A 12 19.17 -17.76 11.01
N VAL A 13 18.40 -17.35 10.01
CA VAL A 13 18.36 -18.06 8.73
C VAL A 13 19.70 -17.81 8.07
N GLU A 14 20.52 -18.84 7.94
CA GLU A 14 21.82 -18.73 7.28
C GLU A 14 21.60 -18.37 5.80
N MET A 15 22.31 -17.35 5.33
CA MET A 15 22.19 -16.86 3.95
C MET A 15 22.82 -17.85 2.97
N THR A 16 22.02 -18.81 2.51
CA THR A 16 22.42 -19.78 1.49
C THR A 16 22.47 -19.13 0.10
N SER A 17 23.17 -19.77 -0.86
CA SER A 17 23.20 -19.29 -2.25
C SER A 17 21.80 -19.20 -2.86
N SER A 18 20.93 -20.18 -2.58
CA SER A 18 19.55 -20.17 -3.09
C SER A 18 18.71 -19.02 -2.55
N ILE A 19 18.95 -18.59 -1.31
CA ILE A 19 18.25 -17.43 -0.73
C ILE A 19 18.79 -16.15 -1.38
N ARG A 20 20.11 -16.05 -1.53
CA ARG A 20 20.76 -14.90 -2.19
C ARG A 20 20.27 -14.71 -3.62
N ASP A 21 20.28 -15.78 -4.43
CA ASP A 21 19.82 -15.74 -5.82
C ASP A 21 18.36 -15.25 -5.91
N ALA A 22 17.47 -15.75 -5.03
CA ALA A 22 16.07 -15.31 -4.99
C ALA A 22 15.91 -13.85 -4.54
N CYS A 23 16.77 -13.37 -3.62
CA CYS A 23 16.78 -11.97 -3.20
C CYS A 23 17.30 -11.05 -4.31
N ASP A 24 18.36 -11.45 -5.01
CA ASP A 24 18.94 -10.71 -6.13
C ASP A 24 17.94 -10.61 -7.29
N ASP A 25 17.23 -11.70 -7.60
CA ASP A 25 16.14 -11.72 -8.59
C ASP A 25 15.02 -10.74 -8.24
N TYR A 26 14.60 -10.68 -6.96
CA TYR A 26 13.57 -9.75 -6.52
C TYR A 26 14.06 -8.29 -6.52
N LYS A 27 15.32 -8.04 -6.12
CA LYS A 27 15.92 -6.71 -6.21
C LYS A 27 15.97 -6.22 -7.65
N HIS A 28 16.37 -7.08 -8.59
CA HIS A 28 16.32 -6.79 -10.01
C HIS A 28 14.89 -6.52 -10.50
N TYR A 29 13.92 -7.30 -10.02
CA TYR A 29 12.50 -7.07 -10.33
C TYR A 29 12.01 -5.71 -9.82
N ILE A 30 12.44 -5.28 -8.62
CA ILE A 30 12.09 -3.97 -8.08
C ILE A 30 12.68 -2.86 -8.96
N GLU A 31 14.00 -2.89 -9.18
CA GLU A 31 14.74 -1.84 -9.88
C GLU A 31 14.28 -1.65 -11.33
N PHE A 32 14.05 -2.75 -12.05
CA PHE A 32 13.80 -2.69 -13.49
C PHE A 32 12.32 -2.81 -13.87
N ILE A 33 11.45 -3.24 -12.95
CA ILE A 33 10.02 -3.46 -13.25
C ILE A 33 9.10 -2.69 -12.30
N LEU A 34 9.22 -2.87 -10.97
CA LEU A 34 8.26 -2.25 -10.04
C LEU A 34 8.44 -0.74 -9.93
N GLU A 35 9.67 -0.25 -9.77
CA GLU A 35 9.95 1.18 -9.59
C GLU A 35 9.56 1.98 -10.85
N PRO A 36 9.95 1.58 -12.08
CA PRO A 36 9.49 2.26 -13.28
C PRO A 36 7.97 2.21 -13.48
N ALA A 37 7.33 1.07 -13.16
CA ALA A 37 5.88 0.95 -13.25
C ALA A 37 5.14 1.85 -12.23
N LYS A 38 5.71 2.02 -11.04
CA LYS A 38 5.21 2.95 -10.03
C LYS A 38 5.30 4.38 -10.53
N GLU A 39 6.49 4.82 -10.95
CA GLU A 39 6.70 6.20 -11.45
C GLU A 39 5.79 6.52 -12.65
N GLU A 40 5.68 5.60 -13.62
CA GLU A 40 4.80 5.79 -14.78
C GLU A 40 3.33 5.89 -14.36
N LEU A 41 2.87 4.98 -13.49
CA LEU A 41 1.47 4.99 -13.04
C LEU A 41 1.17 6.25 -12.23
N GLU A 42 2.07 6.68 -11.33
CA GLU A 42 1.91 7.91 -10.55
C GLU A 42 1.78 9.14 -11.44
N ALA A 43 2.64 9.26 -12.47
CA ALA A 43 2.57 10.36 -13.42
C ALA A 43 1.23 10.37 -14.18
N LYS A 44 0.78 9.20 -14.63
CA LYS A 44 -0.49 9.06 -15.36
C LYS A 44 -1.72 9.30 -14.49
N VAL A 45 -1.71 8.80 -13.26
CA VAL A 45 -2.79 9.02 -12.29
C VAL A 45 -2.92 10.51 -12.03
N ARG A 46 -1.81 11.20 -11.74
CA ARG A 46 -1.79 12.66 -11.50
C ARG A 46 -2.43 13.46 -12.63
N ASN A 47 -2.22 13.04 -13.88
CA ASN A 47 -2.77 13.71 -15.05
C ASN A 47 -4.15 13.18 -15.47
N ASN A 48 -4.67 12.12 -14.85
CA ASN A 48 -5.85 11.37 -15.29
C ASN A 48 -5.70 10.89 -16.75
N GLU A 49 -4.62 10.16 -17.01
CA GLU A 49 -4.26 9.64 -18.34
C GLU A 49 -3.96 8.13 -18.30
N VAL A 50 -4.59 7.41 -17.37
CA VAL A 50 -4.44 5.96 -17.24
C VAL A 50 -5.40 5.26 -18.19
N LEU A 51 -4.84 4.45 -19.09
CA LEU A 51 -5.64 3.60 -19.98
C LEU A 51 -5.89 2.23 -19.35
N LEU A 52 -7.03 1.61 -19.67
CA LEU A 52 -7.43 0.34 -19.04
C LEU A 52 -6.39 -0.78 -19.17
N HIS A 53 -5.77 -0.91 -20.34
CA HIS A 53 -4.74 -1.94 -20.57
C HIS A 53 -3.46 -1.69 -19.75
N GLN A 54 -3.16 -0.42 -19.43
CA GLN A 54 -2.03 -0.05 -18.57
C GLN A 54 -2.31 -0.45 -17.13
N ALA A 55 -3.53 -0.20 -16.63
CA ALA A 55 -3.94 -0.66 -15.30
C ALA A 55 -3.87 -2.19 -15.17
N PHE A 56 -4.29 -2.95 -16.20
CA PHE A 56 -4.10 -4.40 -16.21
C PHE A 56 -2.63 -4.82 -16.24
N GLY A 57 -1.78 -4.13 -17.01
CA GLY A 57 -0.35 -4.38 -17.05
C GLY A 57 0.30 -4.20 -15.68
N VAL A 58 0.01 -3.09 -15.01
CA VAL A 58 0.48 -2.83 -13.65
C VAL A 58 -0.10 -3.85 -12.66
N ASN A 59 -1.38 -4.18 -12.77
CA ASN A 59 -2.00 -5.21 -11.93
C ASN A 59 -1.28 -6.56 -12.05
N LEU A 60 -0.86 -6.96 -13.25
CA LEU A 60 -0.09 -8.17 -13.48
C LEU A 60 1.28 -8.10 -12.80
N ILE A 61 1.99 -6.98 -12.96
CA ILE A 61 3.29 -6.71 -12.32
C ILE A 61 3.15 -6.85 -10.80
N VAL A 62 2.21 -6.12 -10.19
CA VAL A 62 2.00 -6.18 -8.74
C VAL A 62 1.62 -7.59 -8.29
N ALA A 63 0.69 -8.25 -8.97
CA ALA A 63 0.30 -9.63 -8.66
C ALA A 63 1.47 -10.64 -8.71
N HIS A 64 2.47 -10.39 -9.55
CA HIS A 64 3.62 -11.26 -9.72
C HIS A 64 4.70 -11.06 -8.66
N SER A 65 4.76 -9.89 -8.01
CA SER A 65 5.65 -9.65 -6.85
C SER A 65 5.49 -10.71 -5.75
N VAL A 66 4.26 -11.20 -5.52
CA VAL A 66 3.97 -12.28 -4.56
C VAL A 66 4.75 -13.55 -4.87
N ASP A 67 4.96 -13.86 -6.15
CA ASP A 67 5.66 -15.07 -6.55
C ASP A 67 7.16 -14.97 -6.21
N TYR A 68 7.77 -13.78 -6.33
CA TYR A 68 9.13 -13.51 -5.87
C TYR A 68 9.25 -13.61 -4.34
N LEU A 69 8.34 -12.98 -3.61
CA LEU A 69 8.30 -13.05 -2.15
C LEU A 69 8.11 -14.50 -1.67
N GLN A 70 7.23 -15.26 -2.33
CA GLN A 70 7.03 -16.68 -2.06
C GLN A 70 8.30 -17.50 -2.34
N ALA A 71 9.03 -17.19 -3.42
CA ALA A 71 10.28 -17.88 -3.76
C ALA A 71 11.35 -17.66 -2.67
N ILE A 72 11.54 -16.41 -2.23
CA ILE A 72 12.47 -16.07 -1.13
C ILE A 72 12.07 -16.81 0.16
N ARG A 73 10.79 -16.72 0.54
CA ARG A 73 10.26 -17.38 1.76
C ARG A 73 10.45 -18.89 1.71
N SER A 74 10.19 -19.50 0.55
CA SER A 74 10.35 -20.94 0.34
C SER A 74 11.83 -21.36 0.43
N ALA A 75 12.74 -20.57 -0.17
CA ALA A 75 14.19 -20.78 -0.06
C ALA A 75 14.69 -20.65 1.39
N ALA A 76 14.07 -19.76 2.17
CA ALA A 76 14.31 -19.60 3.60
C ALA A 76 13.64 -20.67 4.50
N GLY A 77 12.97 -21.66 3.90
CA GLY A 77 12.31 -22.76 4.63
C GLY A 77 10.96 -22.40 5.27
N ILE A 78 10.39 -21.24 4.94
CA ILE A 78 9.08 -20.80 5.45
C ILE A 78 8.00 -21.54 4.67
N LYS A 79 7.20 -22.34 5.39
CA LYS A 79 6.08 -23.10 4.82
C LYS A 79 4.80 -22.29 4.92
N GLU A 80 4.59 -21.42 3.95
CA GLU A 80 3.36 -20.66 3.75
C GLU A 80 2.88 -20.86 2.31
N SER A 81 1.56 -20.93 2.09
CA SER A 81 1.04 -21.00 0.74
C SER A 81 0.95 -19.60 0.12
N ARG A 82 1.04 -19.50 -1.21
CA ARG A 82 0.80 -18.24 -1.92
C ARG A 82 -0.54 -17.60 -1.55
N THR A 83 -1.57 -18.42 -1.30
CA THR A 83 -2.89 -17.94 -0.89
C THR A 83 -2.86 -17.29 0.49
N ASP A 84 -2.12 -17.87 1.44
CA ASP A 84 -1.99 -17.29 2.78
C ASP A 84 -1.17 -16.00 2.76
N LEU A 85 -0.13 -15.96 1.92
CA LEU A 85 0.66 -14.75 1.69
C LEU A 85 -0.19 -13.62 1.10
N VAL A 86 -1.01 -13.89 0.08
CA VAL A 86 -1.92 -12.88 -0.51
C VAL A 86 -2.91 -12.33 0.52
N LYS A 87 -3.49 -13.20 1.36
CA LYS A 87 -4.47 -12.78 2.39
C LYS A 87 -3.86 -11.93 3.51
N SER A 88 -2.59 -12.15 3.83
CA SER A 88 -1.89 -11.44 4.89
C SER A 88 -0.95 -10.35 4.37
N PHE A 89 -0.94 -10.12 3.05
CA PHE A 89 0.02 -9.24 2.38
C PHE A 89 -0.09 -7.81 2.92
N ASP A 90 -1.28 -7.23 2.80
CA ASP A 90 -1.53 -5.86 3.19
C ASP A 90 -1.15 -5.59 4.66
N GLU A 91 -1.39 -6.56 5.55
CA GLU A 91 -0.98 -6.48 6.97
C GLU A 91 0.54 -6.54 7.13
N LYS A 92 1.19 -7.49 6.44
CA LYS A 92 2.65 -7.70 6.48
C LYS A 92 3.45 -6.53 5.93
N PHE A 93 2.87 -5.78 5.00
CA PHE A 93 3.53 -4.69 4.26
C PHE A 93 2.88 -3.32 4.51
N ALA A 94 2.00 -3.22 5.53
CA ALA A 94 1.17 -2.06 5.88
C ALA A 94 0.69 -1.24 4.67
N VAL A 95 -0.01 -1.91 3.76
CA VAL A 95 -0.63 -1.24 2.62
C VAL A 95 -1.77 -0.35 3.15
N SER A 96 -1.65 0.97 2.92
CA SER A 96 -2.62 1.99 3.33
C SER A 96 -4.01 1.77 2.73
N GLY A 97 -5.08 2.38 3.30
CA GLY A 97 -6.44 2.33 2.75
C GLY A 97 -7.50 1.87 3.73
N ALA A 98 -8.31 2.77 4.29
CA ALA A 98 -9.25 2.40 5.37
C ALA A 98 -10.38 1.46 4.91
N TYR A 99 -11.12 1.81 3.85
CA TYR A 99 -12.30 1.04 3.42
C TYR A 99 -11.97 -0.35 2.82
N LEU A 100 -10.74 -0.54 2.34
CA LEU A 100 -10.24 -1.77 1.72
C LEU A 100 -9.02 -2.33 2.45
N SER A 101 -8.83 -1.92 3.70
CA SER A 101 -7.70 -2.35 4.53
C SER A 101 -7.62 -3.87 4.56
N ASN A 102 -6.40 -4.36 4.41
CA ASN A 102 -6.06 -5.78 4.47
C ASN A 102 -6.59 -6.65 3.30
N ARG A 103 -6.97 -6.06 2.15
CA ARG A 103 -7.61 -6.79 1.03
C ARG A 103 -7.26 -6.31 -0.37
N LYS A 104 -6.40 -5.32 -0.52
CA LYS A 104 -5.98 -4.81 -1.83
C LYS A 104 -5.25 -5.88 -2.61
N MET A 105 -4.34 -6.62 -1.97
CA MET A 105 -3.63 -7.68 -2.67
C MET A 105 -4.51 -8.86 -3.06
N GLU A 106 -5.50 -9.20 -2.23
CA GLU A 106 -6.54 -10.17 -2.59
C GLU A 106 -7.32 -9.72 -3.84
N LEU A 107 -7.69 -8.43 -3.92
CA LEU A 107 -8.38 -7.87 -5.08
C LEU A 107 -7.49 -7.86 -6.33
N ILE A 108 -6.22 -7.47 -6.21
CA ILE A 108 -5.23 -7.51 -7.29
C ILE A 108 -5.08 -8.94 -7.84
N ASP A 109 -4.97 -9.93 -6.94
CA ASP A 109 -4.87 -11.34 -7.32
C ASP A 109 -6.16 -11.83 -8.02
N ALA A 110 -7.32 -11.44 -7.51
CA ALA A 110 -8.62 -11.80 -8.08
C ALA A 110 -8.81 -11.19 -9.48
N ILE A 111 -8.49 -9.92 -9.67
CA ILE A 111 -8.55 -9.24 -10.98
C ILE A 111 -7.56 -9.88 -11.97
N ASN A 112 -6.34 -10.20 -11.53
CA ASN A 112 -5.36 -10.90 -12.35
C ASN A 112 -5.88 -12.29 -12.78
N ASN A 113 -6.48 -13.03 -11.85
CA ASN A 113 -7.06 -14.34 -12.13
C ASN A 113 -8.27 -14.25 -13.06
N ALA A 114 -9.13 -13.26 -12.86
CA ALA A 114 -10.26 -12.96 -13.72
C ALA A 114 -9.84 -12.64 -15.15
N LEU A 115 -8.75 -11.91 -15.34
CA LEU A 115 -8.20 -11.64 -16.67
C LEU A 115 -7.71 -12.93 -17.34
N LYS A 116 -7.07 -13.82 -16.58
CA LYS A 116 -6.55 -15.12 -17.08
C LYS A 116 -7.65 -16.13 -17.41
N HIS A 117 -8.75 -16.13 -16.67
CA HIS A 117 -9.78 -17.18 -16.73
C HIS A 117 -11.20 -16.67 -17.04
N ILE A 118 -11.35 -15.41 -17.48
CA ILE A 118 -12.61 -14.69 -17.76
C ILE A 118 -13.44 -14.40 -16.48
N ARG A 119 -13.49 -15.34 -15.53
CA ARG A 119 -14.18 -15.24 -14.24
C ARG A 119 -13.36 -15.87 -13.13
N VAL A 120 -13.51 -15.35 -11.91
CA VAL A 120 -12.84 -15.87 -10.71
C VAL A 120 -13.49 -17.18 -10.26
N ASP A 121 -12.67 -18.15 -9.84
CA ASP A 121 -13.16 -19.40 -9.21
C ASP A 121 -13.80 -19.10 -7.84
N PRO A 122 -15.12 -19.32 -7.67
CA PRO A 122 -15.82 -19.04 -6.42
C PRO A 122 -15.29 -19.83 -5.22
N ARG A 123 -14.67 -20.99 -5.44
CA ARG A 123 -14.10 -21.80 -4.35
C ARG A 123 -12.82 -21.19 -3.80
N ARG A 124 -11.95 -20.68 -4.67
CA ARG A 124 -10.67 -20.07 -4.31
C ARG A 124 -10.84 -18.69 -3.67
N TYR A 125 -11.86 -17.95 -4.08
CA TYR A 125 -12.09 -16.55 -3.67
C TYR A 125 -13.43 -16.35 -2.97
N LYS A 126 -13.87 -17.33 -2.18
CA LYS A 126 -15.18 -17.32 -1.52
C LYS A 126 -15.42 -16.04 -0.70
N SER A 127 -14.44 -15.63 0.11
CA SER A 127 -14.51 -14.41 0.95
C SER A 127 -14.63 -13.12 0.14
N LEU A 128 -14.02 -13.06 -1.05
CA LEU A 128 -14.16 -11.93 -1.97
C LEU A 128 -15.52 -11.96 -2.66
N GLY A 129 -15.96 -13.14 -3.12
CA GLY A 129 -17.26 -13.31 -3.76
C GLY A 129 -18.43 -12.92 -2.85
N GLU A 130 -18.35 -13.23 -1.56
CA GLU A 130 -19.35 -12.83 -0.56
C GLU A 130 -19.40 -11.32 -0.31
N ARG A 131 -18.31 -10.59 -0.55
CA ARG A 131 -18.19 -9.16 -0.22
C ARG A 131 -18.33 -8.23 -1.44
N TYR A 132 -17.69 -8.61 -2.54
CA TYR A 132 -17.58 -7.82 -3.75
C TYR A 132 -18.49 -8.32 -4.87
N GLY A 133 -19.17 -9.44 -4.66
CA GLY A 133 -19.91 -10.13 -5.70
C GLY A 133 -18.98 -10.79 -6.73
N GLN A 134 -19.49 -11.00 -7.94
CA GLN A 134 -18.71 -11.66 -8.99
C GLN A 134 -17.66 -10.72 -9.59
N ILE A 135 -16.39 -11.02 -9.32
CA ILE A 135 -15.24 -10.31 -9.94
C ILE A 135 -14.98 -10.86 -11.35
N SER A 136 -14.79 -9.96 -12.31
CA SER A 136 -14.40 -10.29 -13.69
C SER A 136 -13.47 -9.23 -14.26
N PHE A 137 -12.92 -9.42 -15.47
CA PHE A 137 -12.17 -8.36 -16.14
C PHE A 137 -13.05 -7.12 -16.44
N GLN A 138 -14.37 -7.29 -16.57
CA GLN A 138 -15.32 -6.20 -16.78
C GLN A 138 -15.57 -5.38 -15.51
N SER A 139 -15.03 -5.81 -14.37
CA SER A 139 -15.05 -5.02 -13.15
C SER A 139 -14.18 -3.77 -13.26
N LEU A 140 -13.25 -3.68 -14.24
CA LEU A 140 -12.48 -2.47 -14.50
C LEU A 140 -12.96 -1.79 -15.80
N VAL A 141 -13.22 -0.50 -15.72
CA VAL A 141 -13.70 0.32 -16.84
C VAL A 141 -12.91 1.63 -16.88
N GLU A 142 -12.52 2.05 -18.08
CA GLU A 142 -11.92 3.37 -18.29
C GLU A 142 -13.00 4.45 -18.28
N ASP A 143 -12.80 5.51 -17.49
CA ASP A 143 -13.70 6.65 -17.37
C ASP A 143 -12.87 7.92 -17.18
N GLU A 144 -12.94 8.84 -18.14
CA GLU A 144 -12.22 10.13 -18.12
C GLU A 144 -10.72 10.01 -17.75
N GLY A 145 -10.04 9.01 -18.33
CA GLY A 145 -8.62 8.74 -18.09
C GLY A 145 -8.29 8.22 -16.68
N CYS A 146 -9.31 7.80 -15.94
CA CYS A 146 -9.22 7.00 -14.72
C CYS A 146 -9.66 5.57 -15.02
N VAL A 147 -9.28 4.61 -14.17
CA VAL A 147 -9.78 3.23 -14.28
C VAL A 147 -10.65 2.94 -13.07
N LEU A 148 -11.96 2.94 -13.25
CA LEU A 148 -12.93 2.66 -12.20
C LEU A 148 -13.08 1.16 -11.98
N CYS A 149 -13.05 0.75 -10.71
CA CYS A 149 -13.42 -0.57 -10.26
C CYS A 149 -14.91 -0.58 -9.89
N HIS A 150 -15.72 -1.34 -10.62
CA HIS A 150 -17.13 -1.58 -10.36
C HIS A 150 -17.34 -2.98 -9.79
N LEU A 151 -17.79 -3.03 -8.55
CA LEU A 151 -18.20 -4.24 -7.82
C LEU A 151 -19.59 -4.00 -7.24
N GLU A 152 -20.22 -5.02 -6.66
CA GLU A 152 -21.65 -4.96 -6.26
C GLU A 152 -22.00 -3.73 -5.39
N ASN A 153 -21.17 -3.42 -4.40
CA ASN A 153 -21.35 -2.28 -3.48
C ASN A 153 -20.12 -1.36 -3.46
N TYR A 154 -19.32 -1.37 -4.53
CA TYR A 154 -18.11 -0.56 -4.58
C TYR A 154 -17.93 0.09 -5.95
N ARG A 155 -17.53 1.36 -5.94
CA ARG A 155 -17.12 2.12 -7.11
C ARG A 155 -16.02 3.08 -6.73
N PHE A 156 -14.81 2.89 -7.24
CA PHE A 156 -13.67 3.76 -6.92
C PHE A 156 -12.61 3.70 -8.02
N ASP A 157 -11.70 4.67 -8.05
CA ASP A 157 -10.53 4.62 -8.95
C ASP A 157 -9.56 3.53 -8.49
N TYR A 158 -9.45 2.48 -9.29
CA TYR A 158 -8.65 1.29 -9.00
C TYR A 158 -7.16 1.62 -8.87
N CYS A 159 -6.66 2.53 -9.70
CA CYS A 159 -5.24 2.88 -9.70
C CYS A 159 -4.87 3.62 -8.42
N ARG A 160 -5.66 4.61 -8.04
CA ARG A 160 -5.45 5.41 -6.81
C ARG A 160 -5.65 4.61 -5.54
N VAL A 161 -6.75 3.85 -5.48
CA VAL A 161 -7.18 3.21 -4.25
C VAL A 161 -6.52 1.85 -4.05
N VAL A 162 -6.06 1.18 -5.10
CA VAL A 162 -5.54 -0.20 -5.01
C VAL A 162 -4.11 -0.34 -5.51
N LEU A 163 -3.83 0.02 -6.77
CA LEU A 163 -2.53 -0.28 -7.38
C LEU A 163 -1.39 0.59 -6.82
N LEU A 164 -1.59 1.90 -6.66
CA LEU A 164 -0.56 2.79 -6.14
C LEU A 164 -0.16 2.46 -4.69
N PRO A 165 -1.11 2.27 -3.75
CA PRO A 165 -0.77 1.82 -2.39
C PRO A 165 0.05 0.53 -2.39
N ALA A 166 -0.34 -0.46 -3.20
CA ALA A 166 0.37 -1.74 -3.28
C ALA A 166 1.77 -1.60 -3.89
N LEU A 167 1.93 -0.80 -4.95
CA LEU A 167 3.23 -0.51 -5.57
C LEU A 167 4.16 0.22 -4.59
N ARG A 168 3.66 1.24 -3.89
CA ARG A 168 4.41 2.00 -2.90
C ARG A 168 4.89 1.10 -1.76
N ALA A 169 4.04 0.19 -1.27
CA ALA A 169 4.41 -0.78 -0.25
C ALA A 169 5.51 -1.76 -0.72
N LEU A 170 5.58 -2.07 -2.01
CA LEU A 170 6.58 -2.99 -2.58
C LEU A 170 7.89 -2.31 -2.99
N ALA A 171 7.84 -1.06 -3.44
CA ALA A 171 8.94 -0.41 -4.16
C ALA A 171 9.58 0.78 -3.43
N ASN A 172 9.00 1.30 -2.34
CA ASN A 172 9.57 2.42 -1.58
C ASN A 172 10.72 2.02 -0.63
N TRP A 173 11.51 1.01 -1.00
CA TRP A 173 12.57 0.43 -0.17
C TRP A 173 13.92 0.55 -0.86
N GLU A 174 14.91 1.06 -0.13
CA GLU A 174 16.31 0.96 -0.53
C GLU A 174 16.91 -0.28 0.15
N PHE A 175 17.14 -1.32 -0.66
CA PHE A 175 17.74 -2.57 -0.18
C PHE A 175 19.26 -2.54 -0.34
N ASP A 176 19.96 -2.38 0.77
CA ASP A 176 21.43 -2.35 0.79
C ASP A 176 22.06 -3.75 0.68
N SER A 177 21.30 -4.80 0.99
CA SER A 177 21.79 -6.19 1.04
C SER A 177 20.72 -7.24 0.77
N ALA A 178 21.13 -8.47 0.44
CA ALA A 178 20.19 -9.60 0.32
C ALA A 178 19.51 -9.93 1.66
N GLU A 179 20.18 -9.67 2.78
CA GLU A 179 19.62 -9.80 4.12
C GLU A 179 18.42 -8.85 4.32
N SER A 180 18.54 -7.58 3.90
CA SER A 180 17.43 -6.61 3.99
C SER A 180 16.23 -7.01 3.12
N VAL A 181 16.49 -7.61 1.94
CA VAL A 181 15.44 -8.15 1.07
C VAL A 181 14.75 -9.35 1.72
N LEU A 182 15.52 -10.24 2.36
CA LEU A 182 14.97 -11.40 3.06
C LEU A 182 14.08 -10.99 4.23
N GLU A 183 14.49 -10.00 5.03
CA GLU A 183 13.70 -9.43 6.13
C GLU A 183 12.40 -8.81 5.64
N PHE A 184 12.47 -8.02 4.57
CA PHE A 184 11.29 -7.51 3.90
C PHE A 184 10.37 -8.64 3.44
N ALA A 185 10.89 -9.64 2.73
CA ALA A 185 10.10 -10.76 2.23
C ALA A 185 9.46 -11.61 3.35
N LYS A 186 10.02 -11.57 4.57
CA LYS A 186 9.41 -12.19 5.74
C LYS A 186 8.14 -11.47 6.22
N GLY A 187 7.93 -10.22 5.81
CA GLY A 187 6.92 -9.34 6.36
C GLY A 187 7.26 -8.93 7.79
N GLU A 188 8.55 -8.93 8.13
CA GLU A 188 9.09 -8.49 9.43
C GLU A 188 9.43 -6.99 9.38
N VAL A 189 8.68 -6.26 8.56
CA VAL A 189 8.89 -4.86 8.30
C VAL A 189 8.25 -4.07 9.43
N ILE A 190 9.07 -3.44 10.27
CA ILE A 190 8.58 -2.37 11.14
C ILE A 190 8.46 -1.14 10.26
N ILE A 191 7.25 -0.90 9.75
CA ILE A 191 6.96 0.37 9.11
C ILE A 191 6.87 1.37 10.26
N TRP A 192 7.99 2.05 10.50
CA TRP A 192 7.97 3.34 11.18
C TRP A 192 7.15 4.28 10.31
N HIS A 193 5.84 4.29 10.52
CA HIS A 193 5.14 5.55 10.56
C HIS A 193 5.83 6.24 11.72
N GLY A 194 6.81 7.11 11.42
CA GLY A 194 7.25 8.04 12.44
C GLY A 194 5.97 8.61 13.01
N GLY A 195 5.64 8.24 14.26
CA GLY A 195 4.85 9.14 15.06
C GLY A 195 5.60 10.44 14.90
N TYR A 196 4.92 11.45 14.35
CA TYR A 196 5.52 12.70 13.92
C TYR A 196 6.26 13.41 15.06
N SER A 197 6.35 12.84 16.26
CA SER A 197 7.15 13.24 17.40
C SER A 197 8.64 12.87 17.34
N ASP A 198 9.06 11.80 16.65
CA ASP A 198 10.43 11.26 16.81
C ASP A 198 11.49 11.86 15.85
N THR A 199 11.07 12.55 14.79
CA THR A 199 11.97 13.22 13.83
C THR A 199 12.19 14.71 14.11
N TYR A 200 11.47 15.28 15.09
CA TYR A 200 11.43 16.71 15.35
C TYR A 200 11.96 17.01 16.75
N ASP A 201 12.77 18.06 16.91
CA ASP A 201 13.19 18.52 18.23
C ASP A 201 11.95 19.08 18.97
N PRO A 202 11.49 18.43 20.06
CA PRO A 202 10.29 18.86 20.77
C PRO A 202 10.44 20.22 21.44
N PHE A 203 11.67 20.76 21.55
CA PHE A 203 11.94 22.07 22.15
C PHE A 203 12.11 23.19 21.14
N ASP A 204 12.02 22.90 19.82
CA ASP A 204 12.10 23.90 18.76
C ASP A 204 10.68 24.28 18.27
N PRO A 205 10.21 25.52 18.48
CA PRO A 205 8.89 25.95 18.01
C PRO A 205 8.71 25.87 16.50
N SER A 206 9.78 25.93 15.71
CA SER A 206 9.70 25.80 14.25
C SER A 206 9.28 24.39 13.83
N THR A 207 9.74 23.37 14.55
CA THR A 207 9.36 21.98 14.29
C THR A 207 7.90 21.69 14.65
N ALA A 208 7.37 22.37 15.67
CA ALA A 208 5.95 22.27 16.02
C ALA A 208 5.05 22.87 14.92
N ILE A 209 5.49 23.95 14.26
CA ILE A 209 4.80 24.53 13.10
C ILE A 209 4.86 23.55 11.92
N ASP A 210 6.02 22.98 11.62
CA ASP A 210 6.17 22.01 10.52
C ASP A 210 5.28 20.78 10.74
N ARG A 211 5.24 20.24 11.97
CA ARG A 211 4.31 19.15 12.34
C ARG A 211 2.85 19.52 12.13
N MET A 212 2.46 20.75 12.48
CA MET A 212 1.09 21.25 12.26
C MET A 212 0.77 21.39 10.78
N ILE A 213 1.72 21.84 9.95
CA ILE A 213 1.56 21.89 8.50
C ILE A 213 1.32 20.49 7.96
N GLU A 214 2.13 19.50 8.37
CA GLU A 214 2.01 18.11 7.91
C GLU A 214 0.71 17.43 8.33
N ILE A 215 0.20 17.70 9.53
CA ILE A 215 -1.14 17.26 9.96
C ILE A 215 -2.21 17.87 9.06
N CYS A 216 -2.14 19.19 8.84
CA CYS A 216 -3.12 19.92 8.03
C CYS A 216 -3.05 19.55 6.54
N SER A 217 -1.88 19.11 6.06
CA SER A 217 -1.65 18.68 4.68
C SER A 217 -1.63 17.16 4.52
N SER A 218 -2.20 16.41 5.48
CA SER A 218 -2.21 14.95 5.40
C SER A 218 -3.05 14.49 4.20
N PRO A 219 -2.53 13.59 3.34
CA PRO A 219 -3.28 13.09 2.20
C PRO A 219 -4.45 12.21 2.64
N CYS A 220 -5.41 11.98 1.75
CA CYS A 220 -6.54 11.10 2.03
C CYS A 220 -6.09 9.65 2.24
N GLN A 221 -6.48 9.01 3.34
CA GLN A 221 -6.13 7.63 3.65
C GLN A 221 -6.63 6.60 2.64
N ASN A 222 -7.61 6.95 1.81
CA ASN A 222 -8.27 6.03 0.89
C ASN A 222 -7.73 6.10 -0.54
N CYS A 223 -7.35 7.28 -1.02
CA CYS A 223 -6.84 7.49 -2.38
C CYS A 223 -5.46 8.16 -2.44
N GLU A 224 -4.89 8.51 -1.28
CA GLU A 224 -3.57 9.15 -1.11
C GLU A 224 -3.38 10.46 -1.86
N GLU A 225 -4.48 11.13 -2.22
CA GLU A 225 -4.51 12.45 -2.83
C GLU A 225 -4.70 13.53 -1.75
N ASP A 226 -4.15 14.71 -2.00
CA ASP A 226 -4.37 15.89 -1.16
C ASP A 226 -5.87 16.28 -1.14
N ALA A 227 -6.29 17.04 -0.12
CA ALA A 227 -7.69 17.39 0.09
C ALA A 227 -8.37 17.99 -1.16
N ASP A 228 -7.68 18.87 -1.89
CA ASP A 228 -8.19 19.53 -3.09
C ASP A 228 -8.27 18.62 -4.33
N ALA A 229 -7.42 17.58 -4.38
CA ALA A 229 -7.38 16.60 -5.47
C ALA A 229 -8.19 15.33 -5.15
N CYS A 230 -8.64 15.18 -3.90
CA CYS A 230 -9.34 14.00 -3.44
C CYS A 230 -10.71 13.84 -4.13
N ARG A 231 -10.94 12.64 -4.67
CA ARG A 231 -12.20 12.27 -5.34
C ARG A 231 -13.05 11.28 -4.53
N CYS A 232 -12.72 11.05 -3.25
CA CYS A 232 -13.41 10.04 -2.45
C CYS A 232 -14.92 10.31 -2.29
N SER A 233 -15.35 11.57 -2.37
CA SER A 233 -16.78 11.95 -2.41
C SER A 233 -17.55 11.43 -3.63
N GLN A 234 -16.84 11.00 -4.67
CA GLN A 234 -17.43 10.39 -5.87
C GLN A 234 -17.38 8.86 -5.82
N TYR A 235 -16.76 8.29 -4.78
CA TYR A 235 -16.56 6.86 -4.61
C TYR A 235 -17.62 6.26 -3.71
N VAL A 236 -17.85 4.97 -3.88
CA VAL A 236 -18.72 4.14 -3.04
C VAL A 236 -17.89 3.03 -2.44
N PHE A 237 -17.96 2.89 -1.13
CA PHE A 237 -17.29 1.86 -0.36
C PHE A 237 -18.31 1.11 0.49
N ALA A 238 -18.55 -0.17 0.17
CA ALA A 238 -19.52 -1.01 0.87
C ALA A 238 -20.96 -0.44 0.90
N GLY A 239 -21.33 0.34 -0.11
CA GLY A 239 -22.65 0.98 -0.22
C GLY A 239 -22.71 2.39 0.37
N ASP A 240 -21.69 2.81 1.12
CA ASP A 240 -21.59 4.16 1.68
C ASP A 240 -20.79 5.08 0.75
N GLU A 241 -21.16 6.35 0.68
CA GLU A 241 -20.39 7.38 -0.03
C GLU A 241 -19.05 7.59 0.70
N GLY A 242 -17.97 7.56 -0.07
CA GLY A 242 -16.66 7.88 0.47
C GLY A 242 -16.52 9.36 0.80
N GLN A 243 -15.53 9.70 1.61
CA GLN A 243 -15.20 11.08 1.94
C GLN A 243 -13.69 11.24 2.10
N PHE A 244 -13.23 12.48 2.11
CA PHE A 244 -11.86 12.77 2.50
C PHE A 244 -11.67 12.42 3.97
N GLU A 245 -10.71 11.55 4.24
CA GLU A 245 -10.32 11.13 5.58
C GLU A 245 -8.80 11.22 5.64
N PRO A 246 -8.22 12.10 6.47
CA PRO A 246 -6.78 12.29 6.48
C PRO A 246 -6.07 11.01 6.98
N LEU A 247 -4.98 10.63 6.32
CA LEU A 247 -4.17 9.47 6.70
C LEU A 247 -3.58 9.60 8.10
N TYR A 248 -3.25 10.82 8.48
CA TYR A 248 -2.87 11.17 9.84
C TYR A 248 -3.83 12.21 10.39
N SER A 249 -4.40 11.90 11.54
CA SER A 249 -5.12 12.87 12.36
C SER A 249 -4.46 12.88 13.73
N ALA A 250 -4.08 14.06 14.20
CA ALA A 250 -3.61 14.22 15.56
C ALA A 250 -4.75 13.97 16.54
N SER A 251 -4.45 13.24 17.62
CA SER A 251 -5.35 13.21 18.77
C SER A 251 -5.49 14.60 19.38
N GLU A 252 -6.57 14.82 20.13
CA GLU A 252 -6.83 16.10 20.81
C GLU A 252 -5.65 16.52 21.70
N GLY A 253 -5.04 15.58 22.42
CA GLY A 253 -3.86 15.82 23.25
C GLY A 253 -2.61 16.20 22.46
N GLU A 254 -2.34 15.54 21.34
CA GLU A 254 -1.21 15.90 20.46
C GLU A 254 -1.40 17.29 19.83
N PHE A 255 -2.64 17.62 19.46
CA PHE A 255 -2.96 18.93 18.90
C PHE A 255 -2.78 20.04 19.95
N GLU A 256 -3.28 19.86 21.17
CA GLU A 256 -3.08 20.80 22.27
C GLU A 256 -1.60 21.01 22.60
N GLU A 257 -0.82 19.93 22.63
CA GLU A 257 0.61 19.99 22.85
C GLU A 257 1.31 20.81 21.76
N LEU A 258 1.03 20.54 20.48
CA LEU A 258 1.57 21.31 19.36
C LEU A 258 1.19 22.78 19.45
N MET A 259 -0.07 23.08 19.72
CA MET A 259 -0.55 24.46 19.83
C MET A 259 0.10 25.22 21.00
N ASN A 260 0.39 24.56 22.13
CA ASN A 260 1.13 25.18 23.23
C ASN A 260 2.60 25.48 22.88
N HIS A 261 3.24 24.65 22.05
CA HIS A 261 4.60 24.89 21.59
C HIS A 261 4.67 26.01 20.55
N ILE A 262 3.70 26.06 19.62
CA ILE A 262 3.57 27.13 18.61
C ILE A 262 3.18 28.46 19.27
N SER A 263 2.25 28.42 20.21
CA SER A 263 1.72 29.58 20.92
C SER A 263 1.56 29.28 22.42
N PRO A 264 2.54 29.65 23.26
CA PRO A 264 2.50 29.40 24.71
C PRO A 264 1.35 30.08 25.48
N SER A 265 0.50 30.85 24.80
CA SER A 265 -0.70 31.47 25.36
C SER A 265 -1.99 30.71 25.00
N TYR A 266 -1.92 29.64 24.22
CA TYR A 266 -3.07 28.86 23.74
C TYR A 266 -3.94 28.33 24.90
N ASN A 267 -3.33 27.67 25.89
CA ASN A 267 -4.03 27.15 27.08
C ASN A 267 -4.17 28.15 28.25
N ARG A 268 -3.93 29.46 28.02
CA ARG A 268 -4.10 30.50 29.06
C ARG A 268 -5.45 31.21 28.99
N ALA A 269 -6.35 30.78 28.10
CA ALA A 269 -7.69 31.32 27.90
C ALA A 269 -8.76 30.47 28.59
#